data_AF-A0A6P8EZB7-F1
#
_entry.id   AF-A0A6P8EZB7-F1
#
_cell.length_a   1.000
_cell.length_b   1.000
_cell.length_c   1.000
_cell.angle_alpha   90.00
_cell.angle_beta   90.00
_cell.angle_gamma   90.00
#
_symmetry.space_group_name_H-M   'P 1'
#
loop_
_entity.id
_entity.type
_entity.pdbx_description
1 polymer ?
#
loop_
_entity_poly.entity_id
_entity_poly.type
_entity_poly.pdbx_seq_one_letter_code
_entity_poly.pdbx_strand_id
1 'polypeptide(L)'
;MYKVDLPVDNSVELAVERRRAAEAARHSRIFNARNRVIGLDLQTLDRQVAERRERDEIQKECQKAYDALRVTNDQMLEQSQREEEESRRELRRDLLRFRDTYQRTEDSRDADLACNRQGALELNLSIPESQLGPASMTVFKGEDLGENERRRAQMGENERQLRAQREDTEKLRHWQKHQELLQDKYMVQQDLRSALLQDLEDKGKRVERLALTDFNQSLAQERAARERQERELNDSTALSEIRHMVTSDLLTERPEAAERPAWPGQGRRVLTDRWKGMTSEQHSAILREQEQQRLEREIQREAERQRERAWDQERMEQARALQEEERRGREMERRQRMELDKYNQQLAQEQQQHQQYLDKLLSTNQPTAHYFTQFNTTTR
;
A
#
# COMPACT_ATOMS: atom_id res chain seq x y z
N MET A 1 53.13 10.07 -16.03
CA MET A 1 51.74 9.58 -16.05
C MET A 1 51.20 9.62 -14.64
N TYR A 2 50.46 10.68 -14.28
CA TYR A 2 49.81 10.74 -12.97
C TYR A 2 48.44 10.07 -13.09
N LYS A 3 48.25 8.99 -12.31
CA LYS A 3 46.95 8.33 -12.15
C LYS A 3 46.03 9.29 -11.41
N VAL A 4 44.95 9.69 -12.05
CA VAL A 4 43.88 10.49 -11.47
C VAL A 4 42.89 9.51 -10.87
N ASP A 5 42.94 9.35 -9.55
CA ASP A 5 41.95 8.57 -8.81
C ASP A 5 40.66 9.41 -8.72
N LEU A 6 39.60 8.98 -9.40
CA LEU A 6 38.28 9.61 -9.32
C LEU A 6 37.66 9.34 -7.94
N PRO A 7 37.05 10.35 -7.28
CA PRO A 7 36.42 10.16 -5.99
C PRO A 7 35.22 9.21 -6.09
N VAL A 8 35.17 8.21 -5.22
CA VAL A 8 34.07 7.26 -5.10
C VAL A 8 32.81 8.02 -4.66
N ASP A 9 31.71 7.84 -5.39
CA ASP A 9 30.43 8.53 -5.14
C ASP A 9 29.72 7.90 -3.93
N ASN A 10 30.01 8.41 -2.73
CA ASN A 10 29.46 7.94 -1.46
C ASN A 10 28.03 8.47 -1.19
N SER A 11 27.38 9.11 -2.17
CA SER A 11 26.06 9.72 -1.98
C SER A 11 24.98 8.71 -1.59
N VAL A 12 25.05 7.50 -2.14
CA VAL A 12 24.12 6.40 -1.85
C VAL A 12 24.30 5.88 -0.42
N GLU A 13 25.54 5.74 0.05
CA GLU A 13 25.85 5.28 1.41
C GLU A 13 25.38 6.30 2.44
N LEU A 14 25.67 7.59 2.22
CA LEU A 14 25.19 8.67 3.08
C LEU A 14 23.66 8.76 3.11
N ALA A 15 22.98 8.48 1.99
CA ALA A 15 21.52 8.43 1.95
C ALA A 15 20.95 7.24 2.75
N VAL A 16 21.61 6.09 2.69
CA VAL A 16 21.24 4.89 3.47
C VAL A 16 21.47 5.14 4.96
N GLU A 17 22.59 5.74 5.35
CA GLU A 17 22.89 6.09 6.74
C GLU A 17 21.89 7.12 7.30
N ARG A 18 21.52 8.14 6.52
CA ARG A 18 20.46 9.09 6.91
C ARG A 18 19.12 8.40 7.14
N ARG A 19 18.74 7.45 6.28
CA ARG A 19 17.50 6.66 6.46
C ARG A 19 17.57 5.81 7.72
N ARG A 20 18.68 5.11 7.96
CA ARG A 20 18.88 4.32 9.19
C ARG A 20 18.84 5.18 10.45
N ALA A 21 19.48 6.36 10.42
CA ALA A 21 19.45 7.30 11.54
C ALA A 21 18.04 7.86 11.79
N ALA A 22 17.30 8.21 10.74
CA ALA A 22 15.92 8.67 10.84
C ALA A 22 14.98 7.57 11.37
N GLU A 23 15.15 6.33 10.91
CA GLU A 23 14.40 5.18 11.41
C GLU A 23 14.74 4.87 12.87
N ALA A 24 16.00 4.95 13.28
CA ALA A 24 16.39 4.80 14.70
C ALA A 24 15.78 5.89 15.59
N ALA A 25 15.79 7.14 15.13
CA ALA A 25 15.14 8.26 15.83
C ALA A 25 13.60 8.13 15.85
N ARG A 26 13.01 7.51 14.83
CA ARG A 26 11.57 7.20 14.80
C ARG A 26 11.23 6.03 15.73
N HIS A 27 12.04 4.98 15.72
CA HIS A 27 11.87 3.79 16.55
C HIS A 27 11.91 4.15 18.03
N SER A 28 12.90 4.91 18.48
CA SER A 28 12.99 5.39 19.87
C SER A 28 11.77 6.18 20.34
N ARG A 29 11.11 6.92 19.44
CA ARG A 29 9.86 7.66 19.74
C ARG A 29 8.62 6.76 19.80
N ILE A 30 8.48 5.84 18.85
CA ILE A 30 7.29 4.98 18.73
C ILE A 30 7.24 3.92 19.84
N PHE A 31 8.39 3.33 20.17
CA PHE A 31 8.47 2.24 21.13
C PHE A 31 8.53 2.72 22.59
N ASN A 32 8.75 4.02 22.83
CA ASN A 32 8.61 4.60 24.15
C ASN A 32 7.13 4.95 24.43
N ALA A 33 6.45 4.08 25.17
CA ALA A 33 5.02 4.23 25.50
C ALA A 33 4.70 5.56 26.21
N ARG A 34 5.60 6.07 27.06
CA ARG A 34 5.41 7.34 27.77
C ARG A 34 5.45 8.53 26.83
N ASN A 35 6.45 8.59 25.94
CA ASN A 35 6.55 9.66 24.93
C ASN A 35 5.41 9.61 23.91
N ARG A 36 4.85 8.43 23.65
CA ARG A 36 3.69 8.25 22.77
C ARG A 36 2.39 8.80 23.38
N VAL A 37 2.22 8.68 24.69
CA VAL A 37 1.02 9.17 25.40
C VAL A 37 1.16 10.63 25.81
N ILE A 38 2.35 11.04 26.28
CA ILE A 38 2.64 12.39 26.76
C ILE A 38 4.00 12.84 26.21
N GLY A 39 4.01 13.22 24.94
CA GLY A 39 5.18 13.80 24.27
C GLY A 39 5.20 15.32 24.43
N LEU A 40 5.87 15.81 25.47
CA LEU A 40 6.04 17.25 25.72
C LEU A 40 7.52 17.61 25.59
N ASP A 41 7.80 18.65 24.80
CA ASP A 41 9.12 19.26 24.72
C ASP A 41 9.17 20.46 25.66
N LEU A 42 9.64 20.21 26.89
CA LEU A 42 9.68 21.22 27.94
C LEU A 42 10.58 22.40 27.58
N GLN A 43 11.69 22.16 26.87
CA GLN A 43 12.63 23.23 26.53
C GLN A 43 12.04 24.22 25.54
N THR A 44 11.26 23.75 24.55
CA THR A 44 10.59 24.65 23.62
C THR A 44 9.41 25.35 24.26
N LEU A 45 8.66 24.68 25.14
CA LEU A 45 7.58 25.32 25.90
C LEU A 45 8.11 26.41 26.83
N ASP A 46 9.21 26.16 27.55
CA ASP A 46 9.85 27.15 28.42
C ASP A 46 10.34 28.36 27.62
N ARG A 47 10.92 28.14 26.43
CA ARG A 47 11.29 29.22 25.50
C ARG A 47 10.08 30.03 25.03
N GLN A 48 8.98 29.37 24.67
CA GLN A 48 7.74 30.05 24.25
C GLN A 48 7.13 30.88 25.39
N VAL A 49 7.17 30.35 26.63
CA VAL A 49 6.72 31.09 27.81
C VAL A 49 7.61 32.29 28.08
N ALA A 50 8.93 32.15 27.96
CA ALA A 50 9.86 33.27 28.10
C ALA A 50 9.62 34.35 27.04
N GLU A 51 9.52 33.97 25.75
CA GLU A 51 9.24 34.89 24.65
C GLU A 51 7.90 35.62 24.83
N ARG A 52 6.87 34.93 25.32
CA ARG A 52 5.58 35.55 25.64
C ARG A 52 5.72 36.58 26.76
N ARG A 53 6.49 36.27 27.81
CA ARG A 53 6.73 37.21 28.93
C ARG A 53 7.48 38.46 28.45
N GLU A 54 8.51 38.30 27.63
CA GLU A 54 9.25 39.41 27.04
C GLU A 54 8.34 40.31 26.19
N ARG A 55 7.46 39.71 25.36
CA ARG A 55 6.47 40.46 24.58
C ARG A 55 5.50 41.23 25.47
N ASP A 56 4.99 40.60 26.53
CA ASP A 56 4.09 41.24 27.49
C ASP A 56 4.79 42.39 28.25
N GLU A 57 6.08 42.24 28.57
CA GLU A 57 6.90 43.28 29.21
C GLU A 57 7.12 44.47 28.27
N ILE A 58 7.53 44.22 27.03
CA ILE A 58 7.67 45.27 26.00
C ILE A 58 6.34 46.01 25.80
N GLN A 59 5.22 45.27 25.72
CA GLN A 59 3.91 45.90 25.57
C GLN A 59 3.55 46.78 26.76
N LYS A 60 3.86 46.35 27.99
CA LYS A 60 3.66 47.16 29.21
C LYS A 60 4.54 48.40 29.20
N GLU A 61 5.79 48.30 28.74
CA GLU A 61 6.69 49.46 28.62
C GLU A 61 6.20 50.45 27.58
N CYS A 62 5.75 49.98 26.41
CA CYS A 62 5.10 50.81 25.40
C CYS A 62 3.86 51.54 25.98
N GLN A 63 2.98 50.81 26.69
CA GLN A 63 1.80 51.41 27.32
C GLN A 63 2.17 52.50 28.33
N LYS A 64 3.15 52.24 29.20
CA LYS A 64 3.66 53.24 30.15
C LYS A 64 4.21 54.48 29.45
N ALA A 65 4.92 54.31 28.33
CA ALA A 65 5.43 55.44 27.54
C ALA A 65 4.30 56.27 26.92
N TYR A 66 3.25 55.64 26.40
CA TYR A 66 2.06 56.33 25.89
C TYR A 66 1.29 57.06 27.00
N ASP A 67 1.14 56.45 28.17
CA ASP A 67 0.49 57.08 29.32
C ASP A 67 1.28 58.30 29.80
N ALA A 68 2.62 58.21 29.84
CA ALA A 68 3.48 59.35 30.18
C ALA A 68 3.33 60.49 29.16
N LEU A 69 3.29 60.17 27.85
CA LEU A 69 3.07 61.15 26.80
C LEU A 69 1.69 61.83 26.90
N ARG A 70 0.65 61.06 27.27
CA ARG A 70 -0.68 61.61 27.52
C ARG A 70 -0.64 62.64 28.63
N VAL A 71 -0.03 62.31 29.76
CA VAL A 71 0.11 63.23 30.91
C VAL A 71 0.86 64.50 30.51
N THR A 72 1.94 64.41 29.73
CA THR A 72 2.66 65.61 29.26
C THR A 72 1.82 66.46 28.33
N ASN A 73 1.03 65.86 27.45
CA ASN A 73 0.14 66.60 26.55
C ASN A 73 -0.98 67.30 27.31
N ASP A 74 -1.58 66.62 28.29
CA ASP A 74 -2.61 67.19 29.16
C ASP A 74 -2.07 68.40 29.93
N GLN A 75 -0.84 68.32 30.45
CA GLN A 75 -0.17 69.45 31.12
C GLN A 75 0.06 70.64 30.18
N MET A 76 0.47 70.39 28.93
CA MET A 76 0.65 71.45 27.93
C MET A 76 -0.68 72.13 27.57
N LEU A 77 -1.76 71.35 27.46
CA LEU A 77 -3.09 71.89 27.21
C LEU A 77 -3.59 72.74 28.38
N GLU A 78 -3.39 72.29 29.62
CA GLU A 78 -3.73 73.08 30.80
C GLU A 78 -2.95 74.40 30.88
N GLN A 79 -1.65 74.39 30.54
CA GLN A 79 -0.84 75.61 30.50
C GLN A 79 -1.36 76.59 29.45
N SER A 80 -1.62 76.10 28.22
CA SER A 80 -2.17 76.94 27.15
C SER A 80 -3.55 77.53 27.51
N GLN A 81 -4.42 76.75 28.15
CA GLN A 81 -5.71 77.25 28.63
C GLN A 81 -5.54 78.37 29.67
N ARG A 82 -4.59 78.22 30.60
CA ARG A 82 -4.30 79.27 31.61
C ARG A 82 -3.80 80.55 30.95
N GLU A 83 -2.89 80.45 29.98
CA GLU A 83 -2.38 81.60 29.23
C GLU A 83 -3.49 82.33 28.46
N GLU A 84 -4.41 81.58 27.82
CA GLU A 84 -5.57 82.16 27.14
C GLU A 84 -6.51 82.87 28.13
N GLU A 85 -6.76 82.26 29.29
CA GLU A 85 -7.59 82.88 30.32
C GLU A 85 -6.97 84.16 30.88
N GLU A 86 -5.66 84.17 31.12
CA GLU A 86 -4.92 85.36 31.56
C GLU A 86 -5.01 86.46 30.51
N SER A 87 -4.74 86.15 29.24
CA SER A 87 -4.87 87.09 28.12
C SER A 87 -6.29 87.68 28.02
N ARG A 88 -7.33 86.85 28.22
CA ARG A 88 -8.73 87.31 28.25
C ARG A 88 -9.00 88.23 29.45
N ARG A 89 -8.41 87.96 30.61
CA ARG A 89 -8.55 88.80 31.82
C ARG A 89 -7.85 90.14 31.63
N GLU A 90 -6.65 90.15 31.05
CA GLU A 90 -5.90 91.36 30.73
C GLU A 90 -6.66 92.23 29.72
N LEU A 91 -7.09 91.64 28.60
CA LEU A 91 -7.91 92.35 27.61
C LEU A 91 -9.17 92.95 28.24
N ARG A 92 -9.84 92.23 29.15
CA ARG A 92 -11.01 92.76 29.85
C ARG A 92 -10.65 93.93 30.77
N ARG A 93 -9.53 93.86 31.49
CA ARG A 93 -9.05 94.96 32.33
C ARG A 93 -8.71 96.19 31.49
N ASP A 94 -8.06 96.00 30.35
CA ASP A 94 -7.70 97.10 29.45
C ASP A 94 -8.93 97.72 28.81
N LEU A 95 -9.92 96.91 28.41
CA LEU A 95 -11.22 97.41 27.94
C LEU A 95 -11.94 98.22 29.02
N LEU A 96 -11.94 97.76 30.27
CA LEU A 96 -12.56 98.50 31.38
C LEU A 96 -11.82 99.80 31.68
N ARG A 97 -10.48 99.78 31.68
CA ARG A 97 -9.66 101.00 31.83
C ARG A 97 -9.96 101.99 30.70
N PHE A 98 -9.99 101.52 29.46
CA PHE A 98 -10.31 102.34 28.29
C PHE A 98 -11.70 102.97 28.39
N ARG A 99 -12.71 102.21 28.83
CA ARG A 99 -14.06 102.72 29.09
C ARG A 99 -14.05 103.79 30.19
N ASP A 100 -13.34 103.53 31.28
CA ASP A 100 -13.27 104.44 32.42
C ASP A 100 -12.48 105.72 32.11
N THR A 101 -11.53 105.71 31.17
CA THR A 101 -10.76 106.91 30.79
C THR A 101 -11.34 107.69 29.62
N TYR A 102 -11.99 107.03 28.66
CA TYR A 102 -12.38 107.65 27.39
C TYR A 102 -13.86 107.54 27.04
N GLN A 103 -14.66 106.84 27.86
CA GLN A 103 -16.11 106.69 27.66
C GLN A 103 -16.88 107.07 28.93
N ARG A 104 -16.40 108.09 29.67
CA ARG A 104 -17.16 108.62 30.80
C ARG A 104 -18.41 109.29 30.27
N THR A 105 -19.47 109.29 31.08
CA THR A 105 -20.70 110.04 30.80
C THR A 105 -20.44 111.55 30.65
N GLU A 106 -19.37 112.04 31.29
CA GLU A 106 -18.90 113.43 31.23
C GLU A 106 -18.19 113.79 29.91
N ASP A 107 -17.61 112.79 29.22
CA ASP A 107 -16.89 112.97 27.95
C ASP A 107 -17.81 112.80 26.73
N SER A 108 -19.10 112.57 26.97
CA SER A 108 -20.12 112.46 25.92
C SER A 108 -20.38 113.81 25.27
N ARG A 109 -20.69 113.79 23.98
CA ARG A 109 -20.97 114.98 23.17
C ARG A 109 -22.20 115.78 23.63
N ASP A 110 -23.06 115.14 24.45
CA ASP A 110 -24.27 115.72 25.05
C ASP A 110 -24.18 115.83 26.59
N ALA A 111 -22.97 115.73 27.17
CA ALA A 111 -22.76 115.75 28.62
C ALA A 111 -23.17 117.08 29.27
N ASP A 112 -22.98 118.17 28.55
CA ASP A 112 -23.46 119.53 28.82
C ASP A 112 -25.00 119.62 28.84
N LEU A 113 -25.70 118.93 27.92
CA LEU A 113 -27.17 118.87 27.87
C LEU A 113 -27.79 118.04 29.01
N ALA A 114 -27.09 117.01 29.49
CA ALA A 114 -27.58 116.09 30.50
C ALA A 114 -27.18 116.49 31.94
N CYS A 115 -26.01 117.09 32.14
CA CYS A 115 -25.46 117.34 33.48
C CYS A 115 -25.60 118.79 33.97
N ASN A 116 -25.82 119.78 33.09
CA ASN A 116 -25.90 121.21 33.47
C ASN A 116 -27.10 121.93 32.82
N ARG A 117 -28.34 121.60 33.21
CA ARG A 117 -29.56 122.26 32.71
C ARG A 117 -29.84 123.69 33.23
N GLN A 118 -28.87 124.40 33.81
CA GLN A 118 -29.14 125.69 34.47
C GLN A 118 -28.30 126.89 34.00
N GLY A 119 -27.48 126.79 32.96
CA GLY A 119 -26.64 127.94 32.62
C GLY A 119 -26.03 127.94 31.23
N ALA A 120 -26.83 128.20 30.20
CA ALA A 120 -26.37 128.94 29.03
C ALA A 120 -27.58 129.51 28.29
N LEU A 121 -27.93 130.73 28.70
CA LEU A 121 -28.79 131.63 27.95
C LEU A 121 -28.14 131.91 26.59
N GLU A 122 -28.89 131.59 25.54
CA GLU A 122 -29.03 132.35 24.30
C GLU A 122 -27.83 133.19 23.84
N LEU A 123 -27.00 132.62 22.97
CA LEU A 123 -26.31 133.39 21.94
C LEU A 123 -26.63 132.81 20.57
N ASN A 124 -27.86 133.08 20.13
CA ASN A 124 -28.25 132.98 18.74
C ASN A 124 -27.42 133.99 17.92
N LEU A 125 -26.28 133.56 17.38
CA LEU A 125 -25.61 134.26 16.29
C LEU A 125 -25.88 133.51 14.99
N SER A 126 -27.06 133.75 14.43
CA SER A 126 -27.37 133.41 13.04
C SER A 126 -26.66 134.41 12.11
N ILE A 127 -25.33 134.36 12.05
CA ILE A 127 -24.53 135.05 11.03
C ILE A 127 -24.27 134.03 9.90
N PRO A 128 -24.63 134.33 8.64
CA PRO A 128 -24.41 133.40 7.54
C PRO A 128 -22.91 133.19 7.26
N GLU A 129 -22.50 131.94 7.07
CA GLU A 129 -21.11 131.48 6.89
C GLU A 129 -20.33 132.21 5.77
N SER A 130 -21.04 132.84 4.82
CA SER A 130 -20.44 133.62 3.73
C SER A 130 -19.80 134.94 4.18
N GLN A 131 -20.04 135.40 5.41
CA GLN A 131 -19.48 136.64 5.98
C GLN A 131 -18.42 136.40 7.06
N LEU A 132 -18.14 135.13 7.41
CA LEU A 132 -17.17 134.78 8.44
C LEU A 132 -15.81 134.47 7.80
N GLY A 133 -14.88 135.41 7.94
CA GLY A 133 -13.49 135.25 7.48
C GLY A 133 -12.65 134.38 8.43
N PRO A 134 -11.42 133.98 8.03
CA PRO A 134 -10.53 133.14 8.83
C PRO A 134 -10.13 133.76 10.19
N ALA A 135 -10.31 135.07 10.37
CA ALA A 135 -10.04 135.77 11.63
C ALA A 135 -11.12 135.55 12.72
N SER A 136 -12.33 135.12 12.33
CA SER A 136 -13.42 134.88 13.29
C SER A 136 -13.21 133.62 14.14
N MET A 137 -12.32 132.71 13.71
CA MET A 137 -12.07 131.41 14.36
C MET A 137 -13.35 130.57 14.61
N THR A 138 -14.40 130.79 13.82
CA THR A 138 -15.69 130.08 13.98
C THR A 138 -15.89 128.94 13.00
N VAL A 139 -15.14 128.90 11.89
CA VAL A 139 -15.25 127.86 10.84
C VAL A 139 -13.84 127.40 10.45
N PHE A 140 -13.52 126.12 10.67
CA PHE A 140 -12.23 125.55 10.31
C PHE A 140 -12.38 124.50 9.21
N LYS A 141 -11.56 124.60 8.14
CA LYS A 141 -11.59 123.63 7.02
C LYS A 141 -11.23 122.19 7.42
N GLY A 142 -10.63 122.00 8.59
CA GLY A 142 -10.32 120.67 9.15
C GLY A 142 -11.49 120.00 9.89
N GLU A 143 -12.58 120.72 10.16
CA GLU A 143 -13.78 120.18 10.84
C GLU A 143 -14.55 119.20 9.94
N ASP A 144 -14.30 119.25 8.63
CA ASP A 144 -14.78 118.32 7.61
C ASP A 144 -16.24 117.89 7.83
N LEU A 145 -17.16 118.84 7.64
CA LEU A 145 -18.59 118.65 7.79
C LEU A 145 -19.15 117.48 6.95
N GLY A 146 -18.41 117.03 5.93
CA GLY A 146 -18.71 115.89 5.07
C GLY A 146 -18.15 114.54 5.54
N GLU A 147 -17.51 114.44 6.71
CA GLU A 147 -16.91 113.19 7.21
C GLU A 147 -17.93 112.03 7.25
N ASN A 148 -19.16 112.33 7.70
CA ASN A 148 -20.25 111.37 7.77
C ASN A 148 -20.68 110.88 6.38
N GLU A 149 -20.70 111.76 5.37
CA GLU A 149 -21.06 111.40 3.99
C GLU A 149 -19.96 110.55 3.35
N ARG A 150 -18.69 110.92 3.56
CA ARG A 150 -17.53 110.13 3.09
C ARG A 150 -17.46 108.76 3.77
N ARG A 151 -17.72 108.68 5.08
CA ARG A 151 -17.77 107.40 5.82
C ARG A 151 -18.93 106.54 5.34
N ARG A 152 -20.11 107.11 5.05
CA ARG A 152 -21.24 106.40 4.43
C ARG A 152 -20.88 105.88 3.03
N ALA A 153 -20.19 106.68 2.21
CA ALA A 153 -19.73 106.26 0.89
C ALA A 153 -18.73 105.09 0.98
N GLN A 154 -17.74 105.18 1.88
CA GLN A 154 -16.76 104.11 2.14
C GLN A 154 -17.41 102.83 2.68
N MET A 155 -18.38 102.95 3.61
CA MET A 155 -19.14 101.79 4.08
C MET A 155 -19.96 101.15 2.96
N GLY A 156 -20.57 101.96 2.08
CA GLY A 156 -21.28 101.46 0.91
C GLY A 156 -20.37 100.78 -0.12
N GLU A 157 -19.14 101.24 -0.29
CA GLU A 157 -18.12 100.56 -1.11
C GLU A 157 -17.68 99.24 -0.49
N ASN A 158 -17.37 99.22 0.81
CA ASN A 158 -16.99 98.00 1.53
C ASN A 158 -18.11 96.97 1.53
N GLU A 159 -19.36 97.38 1.74
CA GLU A 159 -20.51 96.49 1.68
C GLU A 159 -20.67 95.86 0.30
N ARG A 160 -20.50 96.64 -0.77
CA ARG A 160 -20.52 96.11 -2.15
C ARG A 160 -19.40 95.11 -2.41
N GLN A 161 -18.18 95.39 -1.95
CA GLN A 161 -17.03 94.48 -2.09
C GLN A 161 -17.23 93.18 -1.31
N LEU A 162 -17.69 93.26 -0.06
CA LEU A 162 -17.95 92.09 0.78
C LEU A 162 -19.09 91.24 0.22
N ARG A 163 -20.15 91.87 -0.31
CA ARG A 163 -21.24 91.16 -1.01
C ARG A 163 -20.71 90.41 -2.23
N ALA A 164 -19.90 91.06 -3.07
CA ALA A 164 -19.29 90.42 -4.24
C ALA A 164 -18.39 89.24 -3.86
N GLN A 165 -17.51 89.41 -2.85
CA GLN A 165 -16.66 88.33 -2.35
C GLN A 165 -17.49 87.15 -1.82
N ARG A 166 -18.56 87.43 -1.09
CA ARG A 166 -19.45 86.40 -0.57
C ARG A 166 -20.10 85.62 -1.71
N GLU A 167 -20.68 86.30 -2.70
CA GLU A 167 -21.28 85.66 -3.87
C GLU A 167 -20.27 84.79 -4.63
N ASP A 168 -19.03 85.24 -4.78
CA ASP A 168 -17.99 84.46 -5.46
C ASP A 168 -17.56 83.23 -4.66
N THR A 169 -17.42 83.35 -3.34
CA THR A 169 -17.17 82.18 -2.47
C THR A 169 -18.33 81.19 -2.49
N GLU A 170 -19.58 81.66 -2.54
CA GLU A 170 -20.77 80.81 -2.64
C GLU A 170 -20.80 80.08 -3.99
N LYS A 171 -20.50 80.76 -5.11
CA LYS A 171 -20.36 80.13 -6.43
C LYS A 171 -19.28 79.04 -6.44
N LEU A 172 -18.11 79.32 -5.86
CA LEU A 172 -17.02 78.35 -5.74
C LEU A 172 -17.42 77.13 -4.91
N ARG A 173 -18.10 77.34 -3.78
CA ARG A 173 -18.62 76.23 -2.95
C ARG A 173 -19.66 75.41 -3.69
N HIS A 174 -20.55 76.04 -4.46
CA HIS A 174 -21.53 75.32 -5.28
C HIS A 174 -20.85 74.51 -6.38
N TRP A 175 -19.82 75.07 -7.03
CA TRP A 175 -19.04 74.37 -8.04
C TRP A 175 -18.28 73.18 -7.45
N GLN A 176 -17.64 73.34 -6.30
CA GLN A 176 -16.96 72.26 -5.57
C GLN A 176 -17.92 71.13 -5.21
N LYS A 177 -19.07 71.45 -4.59
CA LYS A 177 -20.12 70.47 -4.27
C LYS A 177 -20.65 69.75 -5.51
N HIS A 178 -20.78 70.46 -6.62
CA HIS A 178 -21.21 69.86 -7.88
C HIS A 178 -20.16 68.87 -8.42
N GLN A 179 -18.88 69.24 -8.35
CA GLN A 179 -17.77 68.37 -8.75
C GLN A 179 -17.67 67.14 -7.84
N GLU A 180 -17.79 67.30 -6.52
CA GLU A 180 -17.86 66.19 -5.56
C GLU A 180 -19.01 65.23 -5.89
N LEU A 181 -20.21 65.76 -6.14
CA LEU A 181 -21.37 64.95 -6.53
C LEU A 181 -21.12 64.15 -7.82
N LEU A 182 -20.43 64.73 -8.80
CA LEU A 182 -20.08 64.05 -10.05
C LEU A 182 -19.05 62.93 -9.80
N GLN A 183 -18.07 63.19 -8.94
CA GLN A 183 -17.08 62.18 -8.53
C GLN A 183 -17.76 61.03 -7.78
N ASP A 184 -18.63 61.33 -6.81
CA ASP A 184 -19.38 60.32 -6.06
C ASP A 184 -20.24 59.44 -6.99
N LYS A 185 -20.95 60.05 -7.94
CA LYS A 185 -21.73 59.31 -8.95
C LYS A 185 -20.85 58.40 -9.80
N TYR A 186 -19.67 58.87 -10.20
CA TYR A 186 -18.72 58.08 -10.96
C TYR A 186 -18.19 56.89 -10.15
N MET A 187 -17.86 57.10 -8.87
CA MET A 187 -17.38 56.04 -7.98
C MET A 187 -18.46 54.96 -7.79
N VAL A 188 -19.72 55.36 -7.53
CA VAL A 188 -20.83 54.41 -7.42
C VAL A 188 -21.04 53.60 -8.71
N GLN A 189 -20.87 54.22 -9.88
CA GLN A 189 -20.95 53.51 -11.16
C GLN A 189 -19.81 52.50 -11.33
N GLN A 190 -18.60 52.84 -10.89
CA GLN A 190 -17.45 51.93 -10.91
C GLN A 190 -17.65 50.75 -9.95
N ASP A 191 -18.16 51.01 -8.74
CA ASP A 191 -18.47 49.97 -7.75
C ASP A 191 -19.57 49.02 -8.25
N LEU A 192 -20.60 49.55 -8.90
CA LEU A 192 -21.63 48.73 -9.53
C LEU A 192 -21.04 47.87 -10.65
N ARG A 193 -20.16 48.45 -11.49
CA ARG A 193 -19.50 47.72 -12.57
C ARG A 193 -18.57 46.63 -12.04
N SER A 194 -17.82 46.90 -10.98
CA SER A 194 -16.92 45.92 -10.38
C SER A 194 -17.70 44.76 -9.77
N ALA A 195 -18.80 45.04 -9.07
CA ALA A 195 -19.70 44.01 -8.54
C ALA A 195 -20.29 43.13 -9.65
N LEU A 196 -20.77 43.73 -10.75
CA LEU A 196 -21.27 42.98 -11.90
C LEU A 196 -20.20 42.10 -12.54
N LEU A 197 -18.97 42.59 -12.69
CA LEU A 197 -17.86 41.80 -13.22
C LEU A 197 -17.51 40.63 -12.30
N GLN A 198 -17.48 40.86 -10.98
CA GLN A 198 -17.22 39.83 -10.00
C GLN A 198 -18.29 38.73 -10.04
N ASP A 199 -19.57 39.09 -10.13
CA ASP A 199 -20.67 38.14 -10.27
C ASP A 199 -20.56 37.29 -11.55
N LEU A 200 -20.13 37.89 -12.67
CA LEU A 200 -19.92 37.19 -13.92
C LEU A 200 -18.72 36.23 -13.85
N GLU A 201 -17.61 36.68 -13.24
CA GLU A 201 -16.45 35.81 -13.00
C GLU A 201 -16.80 34.63 -12.11
N ASP A 202 -17.55 34.86 -11.03
CA ASP A 202 -17.95 33.80 -10.10
C ASP A 202 -18.88 32.79 -10.78
N LYS A 203 -19.79 33.24 -11.64
CA LYS A 203 -20.59 32.35 -12.49
C LYS A 203 -19.70 31.56 -13.44
N GLY A 204 -18.73 32.19 -14.09
CA GLY A 204 -17.76 31.52 -14.96
C GLY A 204 -16.96 30.44 -14.23
N LYS A 205 -16.39 30.77 -13.07
CA LYS A 205 -15.66 29.85 -12.19
C LYS A 205 -16.53 28.67 -11.74
N ARG A 206 -17.81 28.89 -11.47
CA ARG A 206 -18.75 27.80 -11.12
C ARG A 206 -18.97 26.84 -12.30
N VAL A 207 -19.19 27.37 -13.50
CA VAL A 207 -19.36 26.55 -14.71
C VAL A 207 -18.10 25.74 -15.01
N GLU A 208 -16.93 26.37 -14.92
CA GLU A 208 -15.64 25.69 -15.11
C GLU A 208 -15.44 24.56 -14.11
N ARG A 209 -15.72 24.80 -12.82
CA ARG A 209 -15.63 23.76 -11.79
C ARG A 209 -16.56 22.58 -12.07
N LEU A 210 -17.81 22.86 -12.49
CA LEU A 210 -18.76 21.81 -12.85
C LEU A 210 -18.26 20.99 -14.04
N ALA A 211 -17.77 21.66 -15.09
CA ALA A 211 -17.20 20.97 -16.25
C ALA A 211 -15.99 20.09 -15.87
N LEU A 212 -15.11 20.57 -14.98
CA LEU A 212 -13.99 19.80 -14.46
C LEU A 212 -14.44 18.61 -13.60
N THR A 213 -15.48 18.78 -12.76
CA THR A 213 -16.01 17.65 -11.98
C THR A 213 -16.61 16.60 -12.88
N ASP A 214 -17.36 16.99 -13.91
CA ASP A 214 -17.99 16.07 -14.85
C ASP A 214 -16.92 15.32 -15.67
N PHE A 215 -15.88 16.02 -16.12
CA PHE A 215 -14.73 15.41 -16.80
C PHE A 215 -13.95 14.44 -15.90
N ASN A 216 -13.74 14.79 -14.63
CA ASN A 216 -13.06 13.90 -13.69
C ASN A 216 -13.91 12.66 -13.38
N GLN A 217 -15.23 12.82 -13.29
CA GLN A 217 -16.16 11.71 -13.12
C GLN A 217 -16.16 10.78 -14.34
N SER A 218 -16.20 11.31 -15.56
CA SER A 218 -16.12 10.48 -16.78
C SER A 218 -14.79 9.74 -16.86
N LEU A 219 -13.67 10.41 -16.55
CA LEU A 219 -12.35 9.79 -16.51
C LEU A 219 -12.27 8.66 -15.47
N ALA A 220 -12.88 8.85 -14.29
CA ALA A 220 -12.95 7.82 -13.26
C ALA A 220 -13.78 6.61 -13.71
N GLN A 221 -14.90 6.84 -14.40
CA GLN A 221 -15.73 5.78 -14.98
C GLN A 221 -14.99 5.00 -16.07
N GLU A 222 -14.26 5.69 -16.95
CA GLU A 222 -13.43 5.05 -17.98
C GLU A 222 -12.34 4.17 -17.36
N ARG A 223 -11.63 4.68 -16.34
CA ARG A 223 -10.62 3.89 -15.61
C ARG A 223 -11.23 2.65 -14.96
N ALA A 224 -12.36 2.80 -14.28
CA ALA A 224 -13.06 1.68 -13.66
C ALA A 224 -13.58 0.65 -14.69
N ALA A 225 -13.95 1.09 -15.89
CA ALA A 225 -14.31 0.19 -16.99
C ALA A 225 -13.09 -0.58 -17.52
N ARG A 226 -11.96 0.10 -17.72
CA ARG A 226 -10.70 -0.54 -18.15
C ARG A 226 -10.22 -1.57 -17.13
N GLU A 227 -10.20 -1.21 -15.85
CA GLU A 227 -9.81 -2.16 -14.79
C GLU A 227 -10.72 -3.38 -14.74
N ARG A 228 -12.03 -3.22 -14.98
CA ARG A 228 -12.96 -4.36 -15.08
C ARG A 228 -12.62 -5.26 -16.26
N GLN A 229 -12.37 -4.68 -17.44
CA GLN A 229 -11.96 -5.44 -18.62
C GLN A 229 -10.63 -6.17 -18.39
N GLU A 230 -9.65 -5.51 -17.78
CA GLU A 230 -8.37 -6.14 -17.42
C GLU A 230 -8.55 -7.30 -16.45
N ARG A 231 -9.43 -7.16 -15.45
CA ARG A 231 -9.77 -8.26 -14.54
C ARG A 231 -10.43 -9.43 -15.28
N GLU A 232 -11.41 -9.16 -16.14
CA GLU A 232 -12.07 -10.20 -16.95
C GLU A 232 -11.08 -10.92 -17.87
N LEU A 233 -10.13 -10.19 -18.48
CA LEU A 233 -9.06 -10.76 -19.28
C LEU A 233 -8.13 -11.62 -18.43
N ASN A 234 -7.69 -11.11 -17.27
CA ASN A 234 -6.82 -11.84 -16.36
C ASN A 234 -7.49 -13.13 -15.86
N ASP A 235 -8.77 -13.07 -15.50
CA ASP A 235 -9.55 -14.24 -15.08
C ASP A 235 -9.68 -15.25 -16.23
N SER A 236 -9.95 -14.78 -17.45
CA SER A 236 -9.99 -15.63 -18.64
C SER A 236 -8.65 -16.31 -18.91
N THR A 237 -7.53 -15.57 -18.80
CA THR A 237 -6.18 -16.12 -18.97
C THR A 237 -5.81 -17.09 -17.85
N ALA A 238 -6.21 -16.81 -16.60
CA ALA A 238 -5.97 -17.70 -15.48
C ALA A 238 -6.77 -19.00 -15.67
N LEU A 239 -8.02 -18.92 -16.13
CA LEU A 239 -8.83 -20.10 -16.45
C LEU A 239 -8.26 -20.90 -17.62
N SER A 240 -7.71 -20.24 -18.65
CA SER A 240 -7.08 -20.93 -19.77
C SER A 240 -5.78 -21.63 -19.34
N GLU A 241 -4.99 -21.01 -18.47
CA GLU A 241 -3.81 -21.62 -17.84
C GLU A 241 -4.19 -22.84 -17.00
N ILE A 242 -5.20 -22.71 -16.12
CA ILE A 242 -5.70 -23.84 -15.31
C ILE A 242 -6.15 -24.98 -16.23
N ARG A 243 -6.92 -24.69 -17.28
CA ARG A 243 -7.35 -25.70 -18.26
C ARG A 243 -6.16 -26.37 -18.93
N HIS A 244 -5.18 -25.57 -19.38
CA HIS A 244 -3.98 -26.10 -20.01
C HIS A 244 -3.23 -27.04 -19.07
N MET A 245 -2.98 -26.61 -17.83
CA MET A 245 -2.32 -27.42 -16.80
C MET A 245 -3.08 -28.71 -16.52
N VAL A 246 -4.39 -28.64 -16.29
CA VAL A 246 -5.23 -29.83 -16.03
C VAL A 246 -5.22 -30.79 -17.21
N THR A 247 -5.20 -30.29 -18.45
CA THR A 247 -5.15 -31.14 -19.66
C THR A 247 -3.73 -31.56 -20.07
N SER A 248 -2.70 -31.03 -19.41
CA SER A 248 -1.31 -31.29 -19.77
C SER A 248 -0.96 -32.77 -19.57
N ASP A 249 0.01 -33.24 -20.35
CA ASP A 249 0.52 -34.62 -20.27
C ASP A 249 1.13 -34.94 -18.90
N LEU A 250 1.60 -33.91 -18.19
CA LEU A 250 2.16 -34.04 -16.85
C LEU A 250 1.08 -34.42 -15.83
N LEU A 251 -0.04 -33.68 -15.76
CA LEU A 251 -1.10 -33.94 -14.78
C LEU A 251 -2.05 -35.07 -15.18
N THR A 252 -2.29 -35.28 -16.48
CA THR A 252 -3.16 -36.37 -16.97
C THR A 252 -2.45 -37.71 -17.12
N GLU A 253 -1.12 -37.70 -16.96
CA GLU A 253 -0.26 -38.88 -17.07
C GLU A 253 -0.49 -39.78 -18.28
N ARG A 254 -0.84 -39.18 -19.44
CA ARG A 254 -1.15 -39.94 -20.65
C ARG A 254 -0.01 -40.89 -21.05
N PRO A 255 -0.30 -42.18 -21.34
CA PRO A 255 0.73 -43.15 -21.74
C PRO A 255 1.31 -42.85 -23.12
N GLU A 256 0.54 -42.16 -23.98
CA GLU A 256 0.95 -41.74 -25.33
C GLU A 256 2.16 -40.80 -25.32
N ALA A 257 2.37 -40.04 -24.24
CA ALA A 257 3.53 -39.16 -24.09
C ALA A 257 4.88 -39.91 -24.05
N ALA A 258 4.84 -41.22 -23.77
CA ALA A 258 6.00 -42.09 -23.81
C ALA A 258 6.30 -42.61 -25.24
N GLU A 259 5.38 -42.46 -26.18
CA GLU A 259 5.58 -42.91 -27.55
C GLU A 259 6.50 -41.95 -28.31
N ARG A 260 7.54 -42.48 -28.96
CA ARG A 260 8.35 -41.67 -29.88
C ARG A 260 7.56 -41.42 -31.16
N PRO A 261 7.56 -40.19 -31.71
CA PRO A 261 7.03 -39.94 -33.04
C PRO A 261 7.69 -40.88 -34.05
N ALA A 262 6.89 -41.59 -34.83
CA ALA A 262 7.37 -42.59 -35.76
C ALA A 262 8.17 -41.93 -36.89
N TRP A 263 9.48 -42.19 -36.94
CA TRP A 263 10.28 -41.97 -38.12
C TRP A 263 10.16 -43.19 -39.06
N PRO A 264 9.99 -43.01 -40.38
CA PRO A 264 9.84 -44.14 -41.30
C PRO A 264 11.03 -45.11 -41.19
N GLY A 265 10.74 -46.38 -40.86
CA GLY A 265 11.74 -47.45 -40.80
C GLY A 265 12.27 -47.80 -39.40
N GLN A 266 11.85 -47.11 -38.33
CA GLN A 266 12.22 -47.46 -36.96
C GLN A 266 11.02 -48.06 -36.21
N GLY A 267 11.18 -49.26 -35.63
CA GLY A 267 10.13 -49.93 -34.86
C GLY A 267 9.65 -49.12 -33.65
N ARG A 268 8.48 -49.45 -33.11
CA ARG A 268 7.84 -48.74 -31.99
C ARG A 268 8.78 -48.73 -30.78
N ARG A 269 9.40 -47.58 -30.50
CA ARG A 269 10.32 -47.36 -29.38
C ARG A 269 9.69 -46.38 -28.39
N VAL A 270 9.88 -46.66 -27.11
CA VAL A 270 9.39 -45.83 -26.01
C VAL A 270 10.50 -44.87 -25.56
N LEU A 271 10.12 -43.65 -25.16
CA LEU A 271 10.99 -42.69 -24.49
C LEU A 271 11.27 -43.18 -23.06
N THR A 272 12.54 -43.47 -22.75
CA THR A 272 12.96 -44.05 -21.46
C THR A 272 12.63 -43.16 -20.27
N ASP A 273 12.74 -41.84 -20.44
CA ASP A 273 12.45 -40.81 -19.44
C ASP A 273 10.96 -40.67 -19.12
N ARG A 274 10.07 -41.16 -20.00
CA ARG A 274 8.61 -40.99 -19.89
C ARG A 274 7.86 -42.30 -19.75
N TRP A 275 8.57 -43.42 -19.59
CA TRP A 275 7.95 -44.73 -19.48
C TRP A 275 7.27 -44.91 -18.11
N LYS A 276 5.96 -45.21 -18.12
CA LYS A 276 5.12 -45.35 -16.92
C LYS A 276 4.60 -46.77 -16.66
N GLY A 277 5.23 -47.77 -17.27
CA GLY A 277 4.82 -49.17 -17.16
C GLY A 277 4.17 -49.74 -18.42
N MET A 278 3.67 -50.97 -18.33
CA MET A 278 3.01 -51.67 -19.43
C MET A 278 1.53 -51.27 -19.54
N THR A 279 0.98 -51.30 -20.75
CA THR A 279 -0.45 -51.01 -20.96
C THR A 279 -1.32 -52.15 -20.46
N SER A 280 -2.59 -51.86 -20.13
CA SER A 280 -3.57 -52.88 -19.72
C SER A 280 -3.72 -53.99 -20.78
N GLU A 281 -3.65 -53.62 -22.06
CA GLU A 281 -3.68 -54.58 -23.17
C GLU A 281 -2.47 -55.53 -23.16
N GLN A 282 -1.25 -55.01 -22.92
CA GLN A 282 -0.04 -55.82 -22.80
C GLN A 282 -0.14 -56.77 -21.59
N HIS A 283 -0.60 -56.28 -20.45
CA HIS A 283 -0.86 -57.13 -19.28
C HIS A 283 -1.89 -58.23 -19.59
N SER A 284 -2.98 -57.90 -20.29
CA SER A 284 -3.99 -58.88 -20.69
C SER A 284 -3.45 -59.94 -21.66
N ALA A 285 -2.51 -59.57 -22.54
CA ALA A 285 -1.88 -60.50 -23.46
C ALA A 285 -0.95 -61.46 -22.72
N ILE A 286 -0.14 -60.95 -21.78
CA ILE A 286 0.71 -61.77 -20.92
C ILE A 286 -0.13 -62.77 -20.10
N LEU A 287 -1.26 -62.33 -19.52
CA LEU A 287 -2.14 -63.22 -18.76
C LEU A 287 -2.72 -64.33 -19.65
N ARG A 288 -3.13 -64.00 -20.88
CA ARG A 288 -3.59 -64.98 -21.87
C ARG A 288 -2.51 -65.98 -22.27
N GLU A 289 -1.28 -65.51 -22.50
CA GLU A 289 -0.14 -66.39 -22.78
C GLU A 289 0.19 -67.30 -21.59
N GLN A 290 0.13 -66.78 -20.37
CA GLN A 290 0.34 -67.58 -19.15
C GLN A 290 -0.74 -68.67 -18.99
N GLU A 291 -1.99 -68.36 -19.31
CA GLU A 291 -3.08 -69.35 -19.36
C GLU A 291 -2.81 -70.44 -20.40
N GLN A 292 -2.41 -70.05 -21.61
CA GLN A 292 -2.03 -71.01 -22.66
C GLN A 292 -0.87 -71.90 -22.21
N GLN A 293 0.18 -71.33 -21.61
CA GLN A 293 1.31 -72.09 -21.09
C GLN A 293 0.91 -73.08 -19.97
N ARG A 294 -0.06 -72.71 -19.12
CA ARG A 294 -0.60 -73.63 -18.10
C ARG A 294 -1.30 -74.82 -18.75
N LEU A 295 -2.16 -74.56 -19.74
CA LEU A 295 -2.87 -75.61 -20.47
C LEU A 295 -1.90 -76.51 -21.24
N GLU A 296 -0.92 -75.94 -21.94
CA GLU A 296 0.12 -76.71 -22.65
C GLU A 296 0.90 -77.62 -21.69
N ARG A 297 1.28 -77.11 -20.52
CA ARG A 297 1.96 -77.92 -19.49
C ARG A 297 1.08 -79.01 -18.92
N GLU A 298 -0.23 -78.78 -18.76
CA GLU A 298 -1.17 -79.81 -18.33
C GLU A 298 -1.29 -80.93 -19.38
N ILE A 299 -1.40 -80.57 -20.66
CA ILE A 299 -1.40 -81.53 -21.78
C ILE A 299 -0.08 -82.33 -21.81
N GLN A 300 1.06 -81.67 -21.62
CA GLN A 300 2.36 -82.34 -21.56
C GLN A 300 2.42 -83.35 -20.40
N ARG A 301 1.97 -82.97 -19.20
CA ARG A 301 1.89 -83.88 -18.04
C ARG A 301 0.94 -85.05 -18.28
N GLU A 302 -0.16 -84.84 -18.98
CA GLU A 302 -1.06 -85.94 -19.39
C GLU A 302 -0.40 -86.89 -20.37
N ALA A 303 0.31 -86.37 -21.38
CA ALA A 303 1.06 -87.18 -22.32
C ALA A 303 2.20 -87.97 -21.63
N GLU A 304 2.91 -87.36 -20.69
CA GLU A 304 3.92 -88.03 -19.86
C GLU A 304 3.29 -89.15 -19.02
N ARG A 305 2.17 -88.91 -18.34
CA ARG A 305 1.44 -89.95 -17.59
C ARG A 305 0.99 -91.10 -18.49
N GLN A 306 0.56 -90.82 -19.72
CA GLN A 306 0.21 -91.88 -20.68
C GLN A 306 1.45 -92.68 -21.11
N ARG A 307 2.58 -92.02 -21.36
CA ARG A 307 3.85 -92.69 -21.67
C ARG A 307 4.32 -93.56 -20.50
N GLU A 308 4.32 -93.05 -19.27
CA GLU A 308 4.67 -93.84 -18.07
C GLU A 308 3.78 -95.07 -17.93
N ARG A 309 2.46 -94.94 -18.12
CA ARG A 309 1.54 -96.08 -18.13
C ARG A 309 1.87 -97.11 -19.20
N ALA A 310 2.23 -96.68 -20.41
CA ALA A 310 2.64 -97.58 -21.48
C ALA A 310 3.95 -98.31 -21.12
N TRP A 311 4.93 -97.60 -20.57
CA TRP A 311 6.17 -98.18 -20.08
C TRP A 311 5.95 -99.18 -18.94
N ASP A 312 5.03 -98.88 -18.01
CA ASP A 312 4.66 -99.80 -16.93
C ASP A 312 3.96 -101.05 -17.48
N GLN A 313 3.10 -100.92 -18.51
CA GLN A 313 2.49 -102.05 -19.18
C GLN A 313 3.54 -102.94 -19.85
N GLU A 314 4.46 -102.37 -20.63
CA GLU A 314 5.57 -103.12 -21.23
C GLU A 314 6.43 -103.81 -20.18
N ARG A 315 6.72 -103.14 -19.06
CA ARG A 315 7.47 -103.73 -17.93
C ARG A 315 6.72 -104.91 -17.32
N MET A 316 5.39 -104.82 -17.17
CA MET A 316 4.56 -105.90 -16.66
C MET A 316 4.49 -107.08 -17.64
N GLU A 317 4.42 -106.82 -18.94
CA GLU A 317 4.48 -107.86 -19.98
C GLU A 317 5.84 -108.57 -19.99
N GLN A 318 6.94 -107.82 -19.91
CA GLN A 318 8.29 -108.37 -19.77
C GLN A 318 8.42 -109.21 -18.50
N ALA A 319 7.89 -108.74 -17.36
CA ALA A 319 7.89 -109.51 -16.11
C ALA A 319 7.07 -110.81 -16.22
N ARG A 320 5.92 -110.78 -16.90
CA ARG A 320 5.12 -112.00 -17.18
C ARG A 320 5.88 -112.97 -18.09
N ALA A 321 6.50 -112.47 -19.15
CA ALA A 321 7.32 -113.30 -20.05
C ALA A 321 8.49 -113.96 -19.31
N LEU A 322 9.20 -113.21 -18.45
CA LEU A 322 10.25 -113.76 -17.59
C LEU A 322 9.71 -114.82 -16.62
N GLN A 323 8.54 -114.60 -16.01
CA GLN A 323 7.89 -115.61 -15.16
C GLN A 323 7.51 -116.87 -15.95
N GLU A 324 7.03 -116.74 -17.19
CA GLU A 324 6.73 -117.89 -18.06
C GLU A 324 8.00 -118.67 -18.41
N GLU A 325 9.10 -117.98 -18.75
CA GLU A 325 10.40 -118.61 -18.98
C GLU A 325 10.93 -119.29 -17.72
N GLU A 326 10.82 -118.68 -16.54
CA GLU A 326 11.16 -119.34 -15.28
C GLU A 326 10.31 -120.60 -15.04
N ARG A 327 9.01 -120.57 -15.36
CA ARG A 327 8.14 -121.75 -15.24
C ARG A 327 8.57 -122.85 -16.21
N ARG A 328 8.86 -122.52 -17.47
CA ARG A 328 9.42 -123.45 -18.45
C ARG A 328 10.74 -124.05 -17.97
N GLY A 329 11.63 -123.22 -17.42
CA GLY A 329 12.89 -123.66 -16.81
C GLY A 329 12.66 -124.66 -15.67
N ARG A 330 11.77 -124.35 -14.73
CA ARG A 330 11.40 -125.26 -13.62
C ARG A 330 10.78 -126.57 -14.10
N GLU A 331 9.98 -126.55 -15.17
CA GLU A 331 9.42 -127.76 -15.77
C GLU A 331 10.49 -128.63 -16.43
N MET A 332 11.45 -128.01 -17.14
CA MET A 332 12.60 -128.72 -17.73
C MET A 332 13.49 -129.33 -16.64
N GLU A 333 13.78 -128.59 -15.57
CA GLU A 333 14.51 -129.13 -14.41
C GLU A 333 13.78 -130.30 -13.76
N ARG A 334 12.45 -130.23 -13.62
CA ARG A 334 11.64 -131.36 -13.12
C ARG A 334 11.74 -132.58 -14.03
N ARG A 335 11.68 -132.38 -15.34
CA ARG A 335 11.85 -133.49 -16.32
C ARG A 335 13.24 -134.10 -16.21
N GLN A 336 14.29 -133.29 -16.16
CA GLN A 336 15.67 -133.74 -15.97
C GLN A 336 15.83 -134.50 -14.65
N ARG A 337 15.24 -134.02 -13.54
CA ARG A 337 15.25 -134.75 -12.26
C ARG A 337 14.56 -136.10 -12.36
N MET A 338 13.40 -136.19 -13.02
CA MET A 338 12.73 -137.48 -13.23
C MET A 338 13.55 -138.44 -14.11
N GLU A 339 14.25 -137.94 -15.13
CA GLU A 339 15.15 -138.75 -15.94
C GLU A 339 16.36 -139.23 -15.14
N LEU A 340 16.97 -138.36 -14.32
CA LEU A 340 18.05 -138.73 -13.40
C LEU A 340 17.59 -139.74 -12.35
N ASP A 341 16.39 -139.61 -11.80
CA ASP A 341 15.84 -140.55 -10.83
C ASP A 341 15.61 -141.93 -11.45
N LYS A 342 15.10 -142.00 -12.69
CA LYS A 342 14.98 -143.26 -13.44
C LYS A 342 16.34 -143.90 -13.71
N TYR A 343 17.33 -143.09 -14.10
CA TYR A 343 18.70 -143.56 -14.32
C TYR A 343 19.32 -144.10 -13.02
N ASN A 344 19.14 -143.40 -11.90
CA ASN A 344 19.60 -143.84 -10.59
C ASN A 344 18.92 -145.14 -10.14
N GLN A 345 17.63 -145.33 -10.43
CA GLN A 345 16.92 -146.58 -10.16
C GLN A 345 17.50 -147.75 -10.94
N GLN A 346 17.82 -147.55 -12.22
CA GLN A 346 18.49 -148.58 -13.05
C GLN A 346 19.86 -148.94 -12.47
N LEU A 347 20.67 -147.93 -12.12
CA LEU A 347 21.99 -148.13 -11.52
C LEU A 347 21.90 -148.87 -10.17
N ALA A 348 20.89 -148.58 -9.35
CA ALA A 348 20.66 -149.27 -8.08
C ALA A 348 20.28 -150.75 -8.28
N GLN A 349 19.47 -151.07 -9.30
CA GLN A 349 19.14 -152.46 -9.64
C GLN A 349 20.38 -153.23 -10.12
N GLU A 350 21.22 -152.62 -10.96
CA GLU A 350 22.49 -153.21 -11.42
C GLU A 350 23.43 -153.50 -10.24
N GLN A 351 23.56 -152.57 -9.29
CA GLN A 351 24.36 -152.79 -8.07
C GLN A 351 23.81 -153.92 -7.20
N GLN A 352 22.48 -154.01 -7.00
CA GLN A 352 21.87 -155.10 -6.25
C GLN A 352 22.11 -156.46 -6.91
N GLN A 353 21.99 -156.55 -8.24
CA GLN A 353 22.30 -157.77 -8.99
C GLN A 353 23.77 -158.16 -8.86
N HIS A 354 24.69 -157.18 -8.87
CA HIS A 354 26.12 -157.42 -8.68
C HIS A 354 26.44 -157.92 -7.25
N GLN A 355 25.82 -157.33 -6.22
CA GLN A 355 25.97 -157.79 -4.83
C GLN A 355 25.44 -159.23 -4.64
N GLN A 356 24.28 -159.55 -5.22
CA GLN A 356 23.72 -160.91 -5.20
C GLN A 356 24.61 -161.93 -5.92
N TYR A 357 25.34 -161.52 -6.96
CA TYR A 357 26.33 -162.36 -7.65
C TYR A 357 27.56 -162.63 -6.77
N LEU A 358 28.07 -161.60 -6.09
CA LEU A 358 29.23 -161.73 -5.19
C LEU A 358 28.95 -162.63 -3.98
N ASP A 359 27.78 -162.50 -3.35
CA ASP A 359 27.40 -163.31 -2.18
C ASP A 359 27.22 -164.81 -2.52
N LYS A 360 26.81 -165.14 -3.75
CA LYS A 360 26.55 -166.54 -4.16
C LYS A 360 27.80 -167.34 -4.53
N LEU A 361 28.88 -166.69 -4.99
CA LEU A 361 30.04 -167.40 -5.57
C LEU A 361 31.30 -167.38 -4.69
N LEU A 362 31.43 -166.44 -3.75
CA LEU A 362 32.67 -166.25 -2.98
C LEU A 362 32.53 -166.55 -1.47
N SER A 363 31.31 -166.74 -0.96
CA SER A 363 31.03 -166.82 0.49
C SER A 363 30.54 -168.19 0.98
N THR A 364 30.92 -169.29 0.31
CA THR A 364 30.66 -170.66 0.80
C THR A 364 31.96 -171.47 0.90
N ASN A 365 32.59 -171.44 2.08
CA ASN A 365 33.75 -172.28 2.38
C ASN A 365 33.30 -173.72 2.70
N GLN A 366 33.41 -174.63 1.74
CA GLN A 366 33.26 -176.07 2.00
C GLN A 366 34.60 -176.65 2.52
N PRO A 367 34.64 -177.33 3.68
CA PRO A 367 35.88 -177.91 4.20
C PRO A 367 36.43 -178.99 3.26
N THR A 368 37.70 -178.82 2.86
CA THR A 368 38.41 -179.74 1.95
C THR A 368 38.78 -181.04 2.67
N ALA A 369 38.76 -182.18 1.96
CA ALA A 369 38.97 -183.53 2.52
C ALA A 369 40.23 -183.72 3.40
N HIS A 370 41.25 -182.86 3.25
CA HIS A 370 42.45 -182.83 4.11
C HIS A 370 42.16 -182.46 5.58
N TYR A 371 41.07 -181.73 5.84
CA TYR A 371 40.61 -181.34 7.17
C TYR A 371 40.25 -182.55 8.06
N PHE A 372 39.71 -183.63 7.48
CA PHE A 372 39.32 -184.82 8.26
C PHE A 372 40.49 -185.79 8.51
N THR A 373 41.59 -185.68 7.76
CA THR A 373 42.80 -186.52 7.97
C THR A 373 43.67 -186.09 9.15
N GLN A 374 43.26 -185.06 9.92
CA GLN A 374 43.98 -184.54 11.10
C GLN A 374 43.54 -185.17 12.44
N PHE A 375 42.43 -185.91 12.48
CA PHE A 375 41.91 -186.49 13.73
C PHE A 375 42.35 -187.96 13.90
N ASN A 376 42.80 -188.32 15.11
CA ASN A 376 43.18 -189.67 15.57
C ASN A 376 44.47 -190.31 14.98
N THR A 377 45.52 -189.52 14.75
CA THR A 377 46.86 -189.98 14.32
C THR A 377 47.88 -190.19 15.46
N THR A 378 47.46 -190.15 16.74
CA THR A 378 48.31 -190.47 17.91
C THR A 378 47.57 -191.35 18.94
N THR A 379 48.29 -192.24 19.62
CA THR A 379 47.75 -193.31 20.49
C THR A 379 47.49 -192.86 21.94
N ARG A 380 46.51 -191.98 22.12
CA ARG A 380 45.87 -191.74 23.44
C ARG A 380 44.38 -191.51 23.33
#